data_AF-A0A699WM77-F1
#
_entry.id   AF-A0A699WM77-F1
#
_cell.length_a   1.000
_cell.length_b   1.000
_cell.length_c   1.000
_cell.angle_alpha   90.00
_cell.angle_beta   90.00
_cell.angle_gamma   90.00
#
_symmetry.space_group_name_H-M   'P 1'
#
loop_
_entity.id
_entity.type
_entity.pdbx_description
1 polymer ?
#
loop_
_entity_poly.entity_id
_entity_poly.type
_entity_poly.pdbx_seq_one_letter_code
_entity_poly.pdbx_strand_id
1 'polypeptide(L)'
;MLAPGNYIQWKSRTKRYIDTKPNRELIHYCLENPPCELGWKDKFIIDAEGNPTTATHQVLETYKNVSQEIRDQLSAEAEAVQIILTGIDNDIYSTVDACPNA
;
A
#
# COMPACT_ATOMS: atom_id res chain seq x y z
N MET A 1 -8.34 -22.27 -8.03
CA MET A 1 -7.60 -22.15 -6.75
C MET A 1 -6.14 -22.44 -7.06
N LEU A 2 -5.22 -21.56 -6.65
CA LEU A 2 -3.77 -21.75 -6.76
C LEU A 2 -3.37 -23.16 -6.30
N ALA A 3 -2.59 -23.88 -7.11
CA ALA A 3 -2.01 -25.14 -6.66
C ALA A 3 -1.09 -24.87 -5.45
N PRO A 4 -1.08 -25.70 -4.40
CA PRO A 4 -0.33 -25.42 -3.17
C PRO A 4 1.18 -25.15 -3.36
N GLY A 5 1.79 -25.70 -4.42
CA GLY A 5 3.19 -25.44 -4.79
C GLY A 5 3.46 -24.03 -5.34
N ASN A 6 2.46 -23.39 -5.96
CA ASN A 6 2.61 -22.06 -6.55
C ASN A 6 2.67 -20.96 -5.48
N TYR A 7 2.12 -21.19 -4.29
CA TYR A 7 2.10 -20.22 -3.20
C TYR A 7 3.52 -19.84 -2.71
N ILE A 8 4.41 -20.82 -2.57
CA ILE A 8 5.80 -20.61 -2.15
C ILE A 8 6.58 -19.83 -3.22
N GLN A 9 6.32 -20.13 -4.51
CA GLN A 9 6.94 -19.44 -5.64
C GLN A 9 6.46 -18.00 -5.76
N TRP A 10 5.17 -17.77 -5.56
CA TRP A 10 4.56 -16.44 -5.63
C TRP A 10 5.05 -15.53 -4.51
N LYS A 11 5.10 -16.03 -3.27
CA LYS A 11 5.67 -15.32 -2.13
C LYS A 11 7.12 -14.87 -2.39
N SER A 12 7.91 -15.73 -3.04
CA SER A 12 9.31 -15.42 -3.38
C SER A 12 9.43 -14.39 -4.53
N ARG A 13 8.54 -14.46 -5.53
CA ARG A 13 8.49 -13.49 -6.64
C ARG A 13 8.07 -12.10 -6.17
N THR A 14 7.02 -12.03 -5.37
CA THR A 14 6.53 -10.78 -4.76
C THR A 14 7.62 -10.14 -3.91
N LYS A 15 8.30 -10.93 -3.06
CA LYS A 15 9.42 -10.42 -2.25
C LYS A 15 10.54 -9.84 -3.10
N ARG A 16 11.01 -10.57 -4.13
CA ARG A 16 12.06 -10.08 -5.03
C ARG A 16 11.67 -8.81 -5.78
N TYR A 17 10.40 -8.69 -6.18
CA TYR A 17 9.93 -7.50 -6.87
C TYR A 17 9.84 -6.29 -5.93
N ILE A 18 9.39 -6.47 -4.68
CA ILE A 18 9.40 -5.40 -3.68
C ILE A 18 10.84 -4.92 -3.42
N ASP A 19 11.80 -5.85 -3.31
CA ASP A 19 13.19 -5.52 -3.02
C ASP A 19 13.88 -4.68 -4.13
N THR A 20 13.35 -4.66 -5.37
CA THR A 20 13.87 -3.84 -6.47
C THR A 20 13.26 -2.44 -6.54
N LYS A 21 12.26 -2.13 -5.71
CA LYS A 21 11.58 -0.83 -5.74
C LYS A 21 12.32 0.25 -4.95
N PRO A 22 12.28 1.51 -5.41
CA PRO A 22 12.91 2.63 -4.70
C PRO A 22 12.29 2.89 -3.31
N ASN A 23 11.01 2.54 -3.14
CA ASN A 23 10.23 2.64 -1.91
C ASN A 23 10.09 1.30 -1.16
N ARG A 24 11.00 0.33 -1.37
CA ARG A 24 10.93 -1.00 -0.74
C ARG A 24 10.74 -0.98 0.79
N GLU A 25 11.39 -0.05 1.48
CA GLU A 25 11.34 0.05 2.96
C GLU A 25 9.94 0.47 3.42
N LEU A 26 9.34 1.44 2.72
CA LEU A 26 7.96 1.85 2.94
C LEU A 26 6.98 0.72 2.61
N ILE A 27 7.18 0.01 1.50
CA ILE A 27 6.31 -1.12 1.12
C ILE A 27 6.37 -2.23 2.20
N HIS A 28 7.55 -2.57 2.71
CA HIS A 28 7.68 -3.54 3.81
C HIS A 28 6.98 -3.03 5.08
N TYR A 29 7.17 -1.77 5.44
CA TYR A 29 6.51 -1.15 6.58
C TYR A 29 4.96 -1.15 6.46
N CYS A 30 4.42 -0.86 5.26
CA CYS A 30 2.99 -0.97 4.95
C CYS A 30 2.44 -2.38 5.13
N LEU A 31 3.18 -3.39 4.67
CA LEU A 31 2.76 -4.79 4.75
C LEU A 31 2.74 -5.29 6.21
N GLU A 32 3.63 -4.76 7.05
CA GLU A 32 3.68 -5.08 8.48
C GLU A 32 2.68 -4.24 9.30
N ASN A 33 2.33 -3.03 8.84
CA ASN A 33 1.49 -2.06 9.56
C ASN A 33 0.41 -1.44 8.65
N PRO A 34 -0.64 -2.19 8.28
CA PRO A 34 -1.78 -1.64 7.54
C PRO A 34 -2.75 -0.92 8.51
N PRO A 35 -3.60 0.03 8.08
CA PRO A 35 -3.44 1.15 7.16
C PRO A 35 -3.35 2.50 7.89
N CYS A 36 -2.84 3.54 7.21
CA CYS A 36 -3.06 4.92 7.61
C CYS A 36 -4.52 5.33 7.31
N GLU A 37 -5.37 5.37 8.33
CA GLU A 37 -6.76 5.83 8.18
C GLU A 37 -6.82 7.29 7.72
N LEU A 38 -7.14 7.50 6.43
CA LEU A 38 -7.60 8.78 5.91
C LEU A 38 -9.06 8.97 6.34
N GLY A 39 -9.36 10.10 6.97
CA GLY A 39 -10.69 10.37 7.48
C GLY A 39 -10.80 11.74 8.14
N TRP A 40 -11.86 11.92 8.92
CA TRP A 40 -12.00 13.08 9.78
C TRP A 40 -10.98 13.00 10.91
N LYS A 41 -10.09 14.00 10.99
CA LYS A 41 -9.16 14.14 12.12
C LYS A 41 -9.29 15.49 12.77
N ASP A 42 -9.20 15.47 14.09
CA ASP A 42 -9.08 16.68 14.89
C ASP A 42 -7.66 17.22 14.76
N LYS A 43 -7.53 18.44 14.24
CA LYS A 43 -6.27 19.19 14.21
C LYS A 43 -6.37 20.38 15.14
N PHE A 44 -5.28 20.67 15.84
CA PHE A 44 -5.18 21.85 16.69
C PHE A 44 -5.19 23.12 15.85
N ILE A 45 -5.94 24.12 16.29
CA ILE A 45 -5.90 25.45 15.72
C ILE A 45 -4.58 26.10 16.15
N ILE A 46 -3.81 26.60 15.18
CA ILE A 46 -2.55 27.29 15.42
C ILE A 46 -2.84 28.80 15.57
N ASP A 47 -2.30 29.42 16.61
CA ASP A 47 -2.43 30.86 16.85
C ASP A 47 -1.46 31.70 15.99
N ALA A 48 -1.51 33.04 16.12
CA ALA A 48 -0.65 33.95 15.36
C ALA A 48 0.84 33.82 15.71
N GLU A 49 1.16 33.28 16.90
CA GLU A 49 2.52 33.00 17.34
C GLU A 49 3.01 31.59 16.93
N GLY A 50 2.16 30.75 16.33
CA GLY A 50 2.50 29.41 15.88
C GLY A 50 2.26 28.29 16.91
N ASN A 51 1.60 28.57 18.03
CA ASN A 51 1.36 27.59 19.09
C ASN A 51 0.01 26.87 18.90
N PRO A 52 -0.06 25.56 19.22
CA PRO A 52 -1.32 24.81 19.21
C PRO A 52 -2.21 25.25 20.37
N THR A 53 -3.43 25.68 20.02
CA THR A 53 -4.47 26.08 20.98
C THR A 53 -5.20 24.86 21.52
N THR A 54 -5.91 25.00 22.64
CA THR A 54 -6.79 23.95 23.20
C THR A 54 -7.98 23.60 22.30
N ALA A 55 -8.30 24.45 21.32
CA ALA A 55 -9.37 24.22 20.36
C ALA A 55 -8.90 23.39 19.16
N THR A 56 -9.69 22.38 18.79
CA THR A 56 -9.48 21.57 17.59
C THR A 56 -10.57 21.82 16.56
N HIS A 57 -10.24 21.65 15.29
CA HIS A 57 -11.21 21.60 14.21
C HIS A 57 -11.15 20.25 13.48
N GLN A 58 -12.32 19.80 13.00
CA GLN A 58 -12.37 18.61 12.17
C GLN A 58 -11.94 18.95 10.75
N VAL A 59 -10.86 18.32 10.32
CA VAL A 59 -10.37 18.41 8.94
C VAL A 59 -10.56 17.05 8.29
N LEU A 60 -11.16 17.06 7.10
CA LEU A 60 -11.16 15.89 6.24
C LEU A 60 -9.76 15.72 5.65
N GLU A 61 -9.03 14.70 6.11
CA GLU A 61 -7.72 14.38 5.57
C GLU A 61 -7.88 13.76 4.18
N THR A 62 -7.50 14.54 3.17
CA THR A 62 -7.41 14.10 1.78
C THR A 62 -5.94 13.90 1.43
N TYR A 63 -5.66 13.13 0.37
CA TYR A 63 -4.29 12.94 -0.14
C TYR A 63 -3.51 14.27 -0.31
N LYS A 64 -4.19 15.35 -0.72
CA LYS A 64 -3.58 16.68 -0.90
C LYS A 64 -3.27 17.40 0.41
N ASN A 65 -3.87 17.03 1.53
CA ASN A 65 -3.78 17.75 2.79
C ASN A 65 -3.00 16.98 3.88
N VAL A 66 -2.61 15.73 3.60
CA VAL A 66 -1.79 14.92 4.50
C VAL A 66 -0.30 15.21 4.32
N SER A 67 0.50 14.85 5.33
CA SER A 67 1.95 14.96 5.31
C SER A 67 2.57 14.12 4.18
N GLN A 68 3.80 14.46 3.80
CA GLN A 68 4.49 13.73 2.74
C GLN A 68 4.70 12.26 3.11
N GLU A 69 4.99 11.96 4.38
CA GLU A 69 5.11 10.60 4.89
C GLU A 69 3.85 9.75 4.65
N ILE A 70 2.66 10.30 4.92
CA ILE A 70 1.39 9.59 4.66
C ILE A 70 1.19 9.39 3.16
N ARG A 71 1.59 10.35 2.31
CA ARG A 71 1.51 10.17 0.86
C ARG A 71 2.44 9.09 0.35
N ASP A 72 3.66 9.06 0.87
CA ASP A 72 4.68 8.08 0.49
C ASP A 72 4.24 6.67 0.92
N GLN A 73 3.63 6.55 2.10
CA GLN A 73 2.97 5.34 2.58
C GLN A 73 1.84 4.90 1.65
N LEU A 74 0.89 5.78 1.32
CA LEU A 74 -0.23 5.47 0.42
C LEU A 74 0.24 5.07 -0.98
N SER A 75 1.31 5.71 -1.47
CA SER A 75 1.94 5.34 -2.75
C SER A 75 2.57 3.95 -2.68
N ALA A 76 3.24 3.61 -1.58
CA ALA A 76 3.81 2.29 -1.35
C ALA A 76 2.71 1.21 -1.23
N GLU A 77 1.60 1.48 -0.54
CA GLU A 77 0.44 0.59 -0.48
C GLU A 77 -0.16 0.35 -1.87
N ALA A 78 -0.32 1.40 -2.68
CA ALA A 78 -0.82 1.28 -4.05
C ALA A 78 0.08 0.39 -4.92
N GLU A 79 1.41 0.56 -4.82
CA GLU A 79 2.36 -0.31 -5.49
C GLU A 79 2.27 -1.76 -5.00
N ALA A 80 2.15 -1.99 -3.69
CA ALA A 80 1.98 -3.32 -3.11
C ALA A 80 0.74 -4.03 -3.65
N VAL A 81 -0.40 -3.33 -3.70
CA VAL A 81 -1.65 -3.85 -4.27
C VAL A 81 -1.48 -4.17 -5.76
N GLN A 82 -0.83 -3.29 -6.53
CA GLN A 82 -0.57 -3.52 -7.94
C GLN A 82 0.28 -4.78 -8.19
N ILE A 83 1.27 -5.02 -7.34
CA ILE A 83 2.11 -6.22 -7.39
C ILE A 83 1.29 -7.48 -7.14
N ILE A 84 0.44 -7.46 -6.12
CA ILE A 84 -0.44 -8.57 -5.78
C ILE A 84 -1.38 -8.87 -6.96
N LEU A 85 -2.02 -7.84 -7.52
CA LEU A 85 -2.92 -8.00 -8.67
C LEU A 85 -2.21 -8.54 -9.91
N THR A 86 -1.04 -7.99 -10.24
CA THR A 86 -0.22 -8.46 -11.37
C THR A 86 0.23 -9.91 -11.18
N GLY A 87 0.57 -10.28 -9.95
CA GLY A 87 0.94 -11.64 -9.60
C GLY A 87 -0.22 -12.62 -9.77
N ILE A 88 -1.46 -12.23 -9.42
CA ILE A 88 -2.67 -13.04 -9.61
C ILE A 88 -2.98 -13.20 -11.10
N ASP A 89 -2.91 -12.12 -11.87
CA ASP A 89 -3.17 -12.12 -13.31
C ASP A 89 -2.25 -13.10 -14.07
N ASN A 90 -0.94 -13.05 -13.78
CA ASN A 90 0.04 -13.96 -14.37
C ASN A 90 -0.20 -15.43 -14.02
N ASP A 91 -0.69 -15.74 -12.81
CA ASP A 91 -1.00 -17.12 -12.41
C ASP A 91 -2.25 -17.66 -13.12
N ILE A 92 -3.28 -16.81 -13.28
CA ILE A 92 -4.47 -17.12 -14.08
C ILE A 92 -4.06 -17.41 -15.53
N TYR A 93 -3.28 -16.52 -16.14
CA TYR A 93 -2.84 -16.68 -17.52
C TYR A 93 -1.99 -17.95 -17.71
N SER A 94 -1.05 -18.20 -16.79
CA SER A 94 -0.21 -19.41 -16.82
C SER A 94 -1.03 -20.70 -16.67
N THR A 95 -2.11 -20.68 -15.88
CA THR A 95 -3.01 -21.82 -15.70
C THR A 95 -3.84 -22.09 -16.95
N VAL A 96 -4.31 -21.03 -17.63
CA VAL A 96 -5.08 -21.14 -18.88
C VAL A 96 -4.20 -21.65 -20.03
N ASP A 97 -2.99 -21.09 -20.18
CA ASP A 97 -2.04 -21.48 -21.26
C ASP A 97 -1.53 -22.93 -21.11
N ALA A 98 -1.39 -23.40 -19.86
CA ALA A 98 -1.03 -24.78 -19.58
C ALA A 98 -2.17 -25.78 -19.81
N CYS A 99 -3.39 -25.33 -20.12
CA CYS A 99 -4.51 -26.19 -20.41
C CYS A 99 -4.36 -26.71 -21.86
N PRO A 100 -4.18 -28.04 -22.08
CA PRO A 100 -4.09 -28.56 -23.42
C PRO A 100 -5.39 -28.29 -24.16
N ASN A 101 -5.29 -27.66 -25.33
CA ASN A 101 -6.43 -27.51 -26.25
C ASN A 101 -6.93 -28.92 -26.58
N ALA A 102 -8.09 -29.28 -26.04
CA ALA A 102 -8.77 -30.53 -26.34
C ALA A 102 -9.24 -30.57 -27.80
#